data_AF-A0A7H0GYX9-F1
#
_entry.id   AF-A0A7H0GYX9-F1
#
_cell.length_a   1.000
_cell.length_b   1.000
_cell.length_c   1.000
_cell.angle_alpha   90.00
_cell.angle_beta   90.00
_cell.angle_gamma   90.00
#
_symmetry.space_group_name_H-M   'P 1'
#
loop_
_entity.id
_entity.type
_entity.pdbx_description
1 polymer ?
#
loop_
_entity_poly.entity_id
_entity_poly.type
_entity_poly.pdbx_seq_one_letter_code
_entity_poly.pdbx_strand_id
1 'polypeptide(L)'
;MKRTIMSLFCAGMLLATSACSNEKTATTDTPTDSEEAGGNAGDNYMNAATDGDSATATMPSDTTAGGSAAAAGTAPAGMNANSADPNGPTAPHKDDPEFMKSAAHSDQNEIQLSRLVLEKGVTGMAKDHANMMITDHTKSTADLKTLAQKKKVTLPTDMDAEHKTIADQMRKLSGKQLEQRFLQQMVTDHQKTLNTMQAHAKMTKDTELQGFITKTTPVIQKHLDMSKQHAGMKM
;
A
#
# COMPACT_ATOMS: atom_id res chain seq x y z
N MET A 1 6.15 34.07 -44.14
CA MET A 1 7.29 35.02 -43.98
C MET A 1 7.86 34.85 -42.57
N LYS A 2 9.19 34.94 -42.38
CA LYS A 2 9.80 34.92 -41.03
C LYS A 2 9.89 36.35 -40.49
N ARG A 3 9.59 36.57 -39.20
CA ARG A 3 10.01 37.75 -38.44
C ARG A 3 10.41 37.35 -37.03
N THR A 4 11.72 37.40 -36.78
CA THR A 4 12.32 37.29 -35.45
C THR A 4 12.56 38.71 -34.93
N ILE A 5 12.15 39.02 -33.71
CA ILE A 5 12.63 40.17 -32.94
C ILE A 5 12.98 39.67 -31.53
N MET A 6 13.96 40.31 -30.90
CA MET A 6 14.77 39.81 -29.79
C MET A 6 15.03 40.98 -28.80
N SER A 7 15.47 40.67 -27.58
CA SER A 7 15.85 41.64 -26.52
C SER A 7 14.65 42.29 -25.79
N LEU A 8 14.81 42.90 -24.61
CA LEU A 8 16.03 43.33 -23.89
C LEU A 8 15.93 43.14 -22.35
N PHE A 9 17.09 43.25 -21.69
CA PHE A 9 17.31 43.21 -20.23
C PHE A 9 16.49 44.24 -19.42
N CYS A 10 16.27 43.91 -18.14
CA CYS A 10 16.69 44.81 -17.05
C CYS A 10 17.06 43.99 -15.79
N ALA A 11 17.88 44.55 -14.90
CA ALA A 11 18.38 43.91 -13.68
C ALA A 11 17.84 44.60 -12.42
N GLY A 12 17.73 43.86 -11.31
CA GLY A 12 17.27 44.39 -10.01
C GLY A 12 18.00 43.69 -8.87
N MET A 13 19.07 44.32 -8.39
CA MET A 13 19.90 43.84 -7.28
C MET A 13 19.58 44.64 -6.00
N LEU A 14 19.35 43.94 -4.88
CA LEU A 14 19.32 44.58 -3.57
C LEU A 14 19.96 43.68 -2.51
N LEU A 15 20.83 44.27 -1.70
CA LEU A 15 21.51 43.64 -0.56
C LEU A 15 20.85 44.10 0.74
N ALA A 16 20.71 43.20 1.71
CA ALA A 16 20.56 43.54 3.12
C ALA A 16 21.11 42.40 3.98
N THR A 17 21.96 42.73 4.95
CA THR A 17 22.61 41.78 5.85
C THR A 17 22.21 42.05 7.30
N SER A 18 21.92 41.01 8.07
CA SER A 18 22.05 41.03 9.52
C SER A 18 22.43 39.64 10.03
N ALA A 19 23.42 39.60 10.91
CA ALA A 19 23.79 38.42 11.68
C ALA A 19 23.84 38.81 13.17
N CYS A 20 23.22 38.00 14.02
CA CYS A 20 23.41 38.03 15.46
C CYS A 20 23.43 36.58 15.97
N SER A 21 24.62 36.06 16.21
CA SER A 21 24.81 34.86 17.04
C SER A 21 24.57 35.22 18.50
N ASN A 22 24.11 34.27 19.31
CA ASN A 22 24.39 34.30 20.74
C ASN A 22 24.46 32.88 21.31
N GLU A 23 25.62 32.51 21.85
CA GLU A 23 25.84 31.27 22.60
C GLU A 23 25.29 31.41 24.04
N LYS A 24 25.29 30.29 24.81
CA LYS A 24 25.58 30.16 26.26
C LYS A 24 24.71 29.07 26.94
N THR A 25 25.16 28.17 27.84
CA THR A 25 26.44 27.44 28.11
C THR A 25 26.09 26.36 29.18
N ALA A 26 26.60 25.12 29.06
CA ALA A 26 26.60 24.07 30.12
C ALA A 26 25.20 23.52 30.53
N THR A 27 25.06 22.36 31.22
CA THR A 27 26.05 21.49 31.91
C THR A 27 26.19 20.07 31.33
N THR A 28 27.23 19.38 31.82
CA THR A 28 27.50 17.96 31.64
C THR A 28 26.58 17.08 32.49
N ASP A 29 26.55 15.77 32.22
CA ASP A 29 27.12 14.74 33.13
C ASP A 29 26.90 13.30 32.60
N THR A 30 27.91 12.43 32.81
CA THR A 30 27.93 10.97 32.54
C THR A 30 29.31 10.41 32.96
N PRO A 31 29.49 9.10 33.26
CA PRO A 31 28.54 8.05 33.65
C PRO A 31 28.82 7.50 35.08
N THR A 32 28.04 6.52 35.54
CA THR A 32 28.43 5.58 36.63
C THR A 32 27.82 4.20 36.41
N ASP A 33 28.63 3.15 36.55
CA ASP A 33 28.30 1.73 36.36
C ASP A 33 27.97 0.97 37.67
N SER A 34 27.98 -0.37 37.64
CA SER A 34 27.64 -1.38 38.68
C SER A 34 26.13 -1.48 39.03
N GLU A 35 25.46 -2.65 39.06
CA GLU A 35 25.75 -4.00 39.62
C GLU A 35 25.72 -4.01 41.17
N GLU A 36 25.07 -4.93 41.90
CA GLU A 36 24.10 -6.03 41.63
C GLU A 36 23.10 -6.05 42.86
N ALA A 37 22.29 -7.04 43.27
CA ALA A 37 22.20 -8.46 42.94
C ALA A 37 20.81 -9.11 43.15
N GLY A 38 20.55 -10.21 42.43
CA GLY A 38 19.57 -11.26 42.77
C GLY A 38 18.08 -11.00 42.44
N GLY A 39 17.28 -11.93 41.91
CA GLY A 39 17.59 -13.27 41.38
C GLY A 39 16.76 -14.39 42.01
N ASN A 40 16.01 -15.15 41.19
CA ASN A 40 15.71 -16.56 41.45
C ASN A 40 15.41 -17.30 40.12
N ALA A 41 15.79 -18.57 40.03
CA ALA A 41 15.48 -19.46 38.91
C ALA A 41 14.16 -20.21 39.14
N GLY A 42 13.68 -20.93 38.11
CA GLY A 42 12.38 -21.59 38.15
C GLY A 42 12.13 -22.50 36.95
N ASP A 43 13.10 -23.34 36.60
CA ASP A 43 12.94 -24.33 35.53
C ASP A 43 11.84 -25.33 35.87
N ASN A 44 11.07 -25.77 34.86
CA ASN A 44 10.40 -27.07 34.96
C ASN A 44 10.16 -27.69 33.57
N TYR A 45 10.50 -28.97 33.43
CA TYR A 45 10.66 -29.63 32.13
C TYR A 45 10.23 -31.11 32.22
N MET A 46 8.94 -31.37 31.98
CA MET A 46 8.34 -32.70 31.77
C MET A 46 7.31 -32.53 30.65
N ASN A 47 7.38 -33.17 29.48
CA ASN A 47 7.49 -34.60 29.18
C ASN A 47 6.33 -35.45 29.71
N ALA A 48 5.42 -35.83 28.79
CA ALA A 48 4.48 -36.93 28.94
C ALA A 48 4.20 -37.48 27.54
N ALA A 49 4.89 -38.56 27.16
CA ALA A 49 4.57 -39.36 25.99
C ALA A 49 3.75 -40.58 26.42
N THR A 50 2.83 -41.03 25.56
CA THR A 50 2.22 -42.36 25.63
C THR A 50 2.06 -42.91 24.22
N ASP A 51 2.47 -44.16 24.06
CA ASP A 51 2.31 -44.99 22.86
C ASP A 51 0.82 -45.22 22.54
N GLY A 52 0.39 -45.64 21.35
CA GLY A 52 1.11 -46.01 20.12
C GLY A 52 0.45 -47.24 19.48
N ASP A 53 0.58 -47.43 18.15
CA ASP A 53 0.58 -48.73 17.45
C ASP A 53 0.95 -48.53 15.96
N SER A 54 1.41 -49.58 15.28
CA SER A 54 1.74 -49.57 13.84
C SER A 54 1.34 -50.90 13.18
N ALA A 55 0.18 -50.90 12.52
CA ALA A 55 -0.38 -52.08 11.85
C ALA A 55 -0.47 -51.89 10.32
N THR A 56 0.46 -52.51 9.58
CA THR A 56 0.45 -52.56 8.12
C THR A 56 -0.53 -53.62 7.59
N ALA A 57 -1.46 -53.26 6.69
CA ALA A 57 -2.20 -54.24 5.89
C ALA A 57 -2.73 -53.70 4.53
N THR A 58 -2.15 -54.23 3.45
CA THR A 58 -2.87 -54.81 2.30
C THR A 58 -3.90 -53.96 1.50
N MET A 59 -3.50 -53.60 0.27
CA MET A 59 -4.39 -53.27 -0.85
C MET A 59 -5.29 -54.46 -1.25
N PRO A 60 -6.44 -54.20 -1.89
CA PRO A 60 -6.71 -54.87 -3.16
C PRO A 60 -6.94 -53.87 -4.31
N SER A 61 -6.36 -54.18 -5.46
CA SER A 61 -6.71 -53.53 -6.73
C SER A 61 -7.91 -54.22 -7.35
N ASP A 62 -8.81 -53.45 -7.95
CA ASP A 62 -9.67 -53.95 -9.03
C ASP A 62 -9.67 -52.94 -10.20
N THR A 63 -9.97 -53.41 -11.42
CA THR A 63 -9.76 -52.66 -12.66
C THR A 63 -10.89 -52.93 -13.65
N THR A 64 -11.70 -51.92 -13.92
CA THR A 64 -12.61 -51.91 -15.07
C THR A 64 -12.36 -50.69 -15.95
N ALA A 65 -11.89 -50.95 -17.17
CA ALA A 65 -11.72 -49.93 -18.20
C ALA A 65 -13.02 -49.75 -19.02
N GLY A 66 -13.43 -48.51 -19.23
CA GLY A 66 -14.51 -48.12 -20.15
C GLY A 66 -14.12 -46.82 -20.84
N GLY A 67 -13.91 -46.87 -22.16
CA GLY A 67 -13.21 -45.81 -22.89
C GLY A 67 -14.08 -44.97 -23.83
N SER A 68 -13.48 -43.85 -24.26
CA SER A 68 -13.86 -43.01 -25.40
C SER A 68 -15.15 -42.17 -25.29
N ALA A 69 -14.95 -40.87 -25.06
CA ALA A 69 -15.39 -39.85 -26.04
C ALA A 69 -14.45 -38.64 -25.95
N ALA A 70 -13.83 -38.24 -27.07
CA ALA A 70 -12.98 -37.05 -27.12
C ALA A 70 -13.82 -35.80 -27.45
N ALA A 71 -13.80 -34.80 -26.57
CA ALA A 71 -14.36 -33.48 -26.82
C ALA A 71 -13.22 -32.46 -26.97
N ALA A 72 -12.95 -32.03 -28.21
CA ALA A 72 -11.89 -31.07 -28.53
C ALA A 72 -12.30 -29.63 -28.13
N GLY A 73 -12.21 -29.33 -26.84
CA GLY A 73 -12.37 -27.97 -26.32
C GLY A 73 -11.07 -27.16 -26.46
N THR A 74 -10.97 -26.34 -27.51
CA THR A 74 -9.83 -25.41 -27.68
C THR A 74 -9.76 -24.42 -26.52
N ALA A 75 -8.76 -24.57 -25.66
CA ALA A 75 -8.46 -23.58 -24.63
C ALA A 75 -8.01 -22.26 -25.29
N PRO A 76 -8.59 -21.10 -24.94
CA PRO A 76 -8.18 -19.83 -25.50
C PRO A 76 -6.81 -19.43 -24.93
N ALA A 77 -5.76 -19.52 -25.75
CA ALA A 77 -4.44 -19.02 -25.41
C ALA A 77 -4.48 -17.48 -25.31
N GLY A 78 -4.60 -16.95 -24.08
CA GLY A 78 -4.75 -15.51 -23.86
C GLY A 78 -4.59 -15.01 -22.41
N MET A 79 -4.35 -15.89 -21.43
CA MET A 79 -4.09 -15.49 -20.04
C MET A 79 -2.68 -14.90 -19.91
N ASN A 80 -2.54 -13.61 -20.18
CA ASN A 80 -1.36 -12.85 -19.76
C ASN A 80 -1.36 -12.72 -18.23
N ALA A 81 -0.30 -13.17 -17.58
CA ALA A 81 -0.19 -13.17 -16.12
C ALA A 81 0.34 -11.81 -15.61
N ASN A 82 -0.53 -11.05 -14.94
CA ASN A 82 -0.10 -10.02 -14.00
C ASN A 82 -1.03 -10.10 -12.78
N SER A 83 -0.50 -10.58 -11.65
CA SER A 83 -1.24 -11.30 -10.62
C SER A 83 -2.22 -10.45 -9.79
N ALA A 84 -3.41 -10.25 -10.33
CA ALA A 84 -4.66 -10.19 -9.57
C ALA A 84 -5.25 -11.62 -9.48
N ASP A 85 -5.66 -12.13 -8.32
CA ASP A 85 -5.66 -11.52 -6.98
C ASP A 85 -5.72 -12.63 -5.88
N PRO A 86 -5.75 -12.30 -4.57
CA PRO A 86 -5.77 -13.28 -3.50
C PRO A 86 -7.15 -13.88 -3.13
N ASN A 87 -8.28 -13.55 -3.79
CA ASN A 87 -9.40 -14.49 -4.07
C ASN A 87 -10.69 -13.90 -4.71
N GLY A 88 -10.71 -12.64 -5.12
CA GLY A 88 -11.61 -12.24 -6.21
C GLY A 88 -12.60 -11.15 -5.88
N PRO A 89 -13.37 -10.74 -6.91
CA PRO A 89 -13.70 -9.35 -7.14
C PRO A 89 -14.45 -8.75 -5.97
N THR A 90 -13.83 -7.73 -5.36
CA THR A 90 -14.61 -6.70 -4.66
C THR A 90 -15.63 -6.18 -5.65
N ALA A 91 -16.91 -6.44 -5.36
CA ALA A 91 -18.01 -6.07 -6.23
C ALA A 91 -17.95 -4.57 -6.54
N PRO A 92 -18.36 -4.12 -7.74
CA PRO A 92 -18.44 -2.70 -8.01
C PRO A 92 -19.34 -2.06 -6.95
N HIS A 93 -18.92 -0.92 -6.40
CA HIS A 93 -19.77 -0.17 -5.47
C HIS A 93 -21.15 0.09 -6.09
N LYS A 94 -22.19 0.12 -5.25
CA LYS A 94 -23.61 0.16 -5.65
C LYS A 94 -23.95 1.22 -6.72
N ASP A 95 -23.22 2.32 -6.70
CA ASP A 95 -23.29 3.42 -7.64
C ASP A 95 -21.96 4.20 -7.66
N ASP A 96 -21.80 5.02 -8.69
CA ASP A 96 -20.63 5.87 -8.93
C ASP A 96 -20.29 6.78 -7.72
N PRO A 97 -21.26 7.41 -7.00
CA PRO A 97 -20.97 8.18 -5.80
C PRO A 97 -20.28 7.41 -4.67
N GLU A 98 -20.64 6.15 -4.38
CA GLU A 98 -19.89 5.37 -3.37
C GLU A 98 -18.50 4.97 -3.86
N PHE A 99 -18.32 4.65 -5.15
CA PHE A 99 -16.98 4.42 -5.70
C PHE A 99 -16.09 5.67 -5.52
N MET A 100 -16.62 6.86 -5.83
CA MET A 100 -15.88 8.10 -5.70
C MET A 100 -15.52 8.41 -4.23
N LYS A 101 -16.41 8.13 -3.28
CA LYS A 101 -16.09 8.22 -1.83
C LYS A 101 -15.03 7.20 -1.42
N SER A 102 -15.12 5.95 -1.89
CA SER A 102 -14.17 4.90 -1.53
C SER A 102 -12.78 5.14 -2.09
N ALA A 103 -12.68 5.63 -3.34
CA ALA A 103 -11.41 6.04 -3.93
C ALA A 103 -10.78 7.24 -3.17
N ALA A 104 -11.60 8.21 -2.75
CA ALA A 104 -11.14 9.31 -1.92
C ALA A 104 -10.70 8.87 -0.51
N HIS A 105 -11.35 7.87 0.10
CA HIS A 105 -10.85 7.25 1.33
C HIS A 105 -9.50 6.56 1.09
N SER A 106 -9.34 5.74 0.05
CA SER A 106 -8.06 5.09 -0.31
C SER A 106 -6.92 6.12 -0.36
N ASP A 107 -7.08 7.18 -1.15
CA ASP A 107 -6.09 8.27 -1.22
C ASP A 107 -5.78 8.88 0.16
N GLN A 108 -6.79 9.21 0.97
CA GLN A 108 -6.53 9.83 2.29
C GLN A 108 -5.90 8.85 3.29
N ASN A 109 -6.26 7.57 3.24
CA ASN A 109 -5.64 6.51 4.03
C ASN A 109 -4.15 6.41 3.70
N GLU A 110 -3.83 6.26 2.43
CA GLU A 110 -2.48 5.96 1.94
C GLU A 110 -1.56 7.19 2.04
N ILE A 111 -2.07 8.41 1.81
CA ILE A 111 -1.36 9.67 2.09
C ILE A 111 -1.04 9.79 3.59
N GLN A 112 -1.99 9.52 4.49
CA GLN A 112 -1.77 9.71 5.93
C GLN A 112 -0.87 8.62 6.55
N LEU A 113 -1.00 7.35 6.13
CA LEU A 113 -0.07 6.29 6.53
C LEU A 113 1.35 6.57 6.01
N SER A 114 1.48 7.09 4.79
CA SER A 114 2.78 7.49 4.23
C SER A 114 3.42 8.67 4.98
N ARG A 115 2.63 9.65 5.42
CA ARG A 115 3.12 10.73 6.30
C ARG A 115 3.58 10.20 7.65
N LEU A 116 2.80 9.30 8.27
CA LEU A 116 3.12 8.68 9.56
C LEU A 116 4.47 7.94 9.54
N VAL A 117 4.79 7.19 8.47
CA VAL A 117 6.07 6.49 8.40
C VAL A 117 7.25 7.43 8.17
N LEU A 118 7.07 8.49 7.38
CA LEU A 118 8.09 9.53 7.16
C LEU A 118 8.38 10.32 8.45
N GLU A 119 7.34 10.70 9.19
CA GLU A 119 7.44 11.33 10.52
C GLU A 119 8.22 10.45 11.50
N LYS A 120 7.93 9.14 11.50
CA LYS A 120 8.61 8.14 12.33
C LYS A 120 9.97 7.66 11.77
N GLY A 121 10.52 8.35 10.77
CA GLY A 121 11.91 8.22 10.35
C GLY A 121 12.26 6.95 9.56
N VAL A 122 11.34 6.38 8.79
CA VAL A 122 11.68 5.25 7.89
C VAL A 122 12.72 5.62 6.84
N THR A 123 13.42 4.60 6.32
CA THR A 123 14.63 4.77 5.50
C THR A 123 14.58 4.00 4.17
N GLY A 124 15.45 4.37 3.24
CA GLY A 124 15.61 3.70 1.93
C GLY A 124 14.29 3.51 1.18
N MET A 125 14.09 2.30 0.63
CA MET A 125 12.93 1.99 -0.21
C MET A 125 11.57 2.29 0.44
N ALA A 126 11.43 2.19 1.77
CA ALA A 126 10.19 2.52 2.47
C ALA A 126 9.91 4.05 2.48
N LYS A 127 10.97 4.85 2.65
CA LYS A 127 10.91 6.31 2.54
C LYS A 127 10.57 6.75 1.12
N ASP A 128 11.24 6.19 0.12
CA ASP A 128 11.06 6.58 -1.27
C ASP A 128 9.66 6.17 -1.77
N HIS A 129 9.18 5.00 -1.35
CA HIS A 129 7.81 4.56 -1.60
C HIS A 129 6.77 5.49 -0.96
N ALA A 130 6.91 5.88 0.31
CA ALA A 130 6.00 6.80 0.99
C ALA A 130 5.95 8.19 0.34
N ASN A 131 7.07 8.71 -0.17
CA ASN A 131 7.09 9.97 -0.93
C ASN A 131 6.36 9.85 -2.28
N MET A 132 6.48 8.70 -2.95
CA MET A 132 5.72 8.41 -4.18
C MET A 132 4.22 8.33 -3.90
N MET A 133 3.79 7.61 -2.85
CA MET A 133 2.38 7.55 -2.43
C MET A 133 1.78 8.95 -2.24
N ILE A 134 2.43 9.80 -1.43
CA ILE A 134 1.94 11.16 -1.15
C ILE A 134 1.81 11.96 -2.45
N THR A 135 2.76 11.82 -3.38
CA THR A 135 2.76 12.56 -4.65
C THR A 135 1.62 12.10 -5.57
N ASP A 136 1.52 10.80 -5.84
CA ASP A 136 0.58 10.25 -6.81
C ASP A 136 -0.87 10.26 -6.29
N HIS A 137 -1.11 9.98 -5.01
CA HIS A 137 -2.46 10.02 -4.43
C HIS A 137 -2.97 11.44 -4.19
N THR A 138 -2.10 12.42 -3.86
CA THR A 138 -2.53 13.83 -3.81
C THR A 138 -3.02 14.30 -5.19
N LYS A 139 -2.40 13.81 -6.26
CA LYS A 139 -2.81 14.07 -7.65
C LYS A 139 -4.11 13.33 -8.01
N SER A 140 -4.25 12.06 -7.65
CA SER A 140 -5.51 11.29 -7.75
C SER A 140 -6.67 12.04 -7.10
N THR A 141 -6.50 12.48 -5.85
CA THR A 141 -7.51 13.24 -5.09
C THR A 141 -7.87 14.56 -5.79
N ALA A 142 -6.93 15.26 -6.42
CA ALA A 142 -7.21 16.50 -7.14
C ALA A 142 -8.04 16.26 -8.43
N ASP A 143 -7.69 15.23 -9.21
CA ASP A 143 -8.47 14.79 -10.37
C ASP A 143 -9.88 14.35 -9.95
N LEU A 144 -9.98 13.50 -8.93
CA LEU A 144 -11.23 12.93 -8.41
C LEU A 144 -12.14 14.01 -7.80
N LYS A 145 -11.58 15.00 -7.09
CA LYS A 145 -12.33 16.14 -6.53
C LYS A 145 -12.94 17.01 -7.62
N THR A 146 -12.21 17.24 -8.72
CA THR A 146 -12.70 17.97 -9.90
C THR A 146 -13.91 17.24 -10.51
N LEU A 147 -13.84 15.91 -10.58
CA LEU A 147 -14.92 15.06 -11.06
C LEU A 147 -16.13 15.06 -10.10
N ALA A 148 -15.89 14.95 -8.80
CA ALA A 148 -16.91 14.92 -7.76
C ALA A 148 -17.72 16.21 -7.69
N GLN A 149 -17.07 17.36 -7.87
CA GLN A 149 -17.74 18.66 -7.95
C GLN A 149 -18.74 18.74 -9.11
N LYS A 150 -18.38 18.27 -10.31
CA LYS A 150 -19.30 18.20 -11.46
C LYS A 150 -20.52 17.34 -11.16
N LYS A 151 -20.30 16.18 -10.53
CA LYS A 151 -21.34 15.18 -10.23
C LYS A 151 -22.06 15.43 -8.89
N LYS A 152 -21.76 16.55 -8.21
CA LYS A 152 -22.32 16.95 -6.90
C LYS A 152 -22.12 15.91 -5.78
N VAL A 153 -21.03 15.14 -5.85
CA VAL A 153 -20.66 14.15 -4.82
C VAL A 153 -19.75 14.82 -3.79
N THR A 154 -20.14 14.79 -2.51
CA THR A 154 -19.24 15.15 -1.40
C THR A 154 -18.27 14.01 -1.15
N LEU A 155 -16.98 14.28 -1.30
CA LEU A 155 -15.91 13.33 -0.96
C LEU A 155 -15.53 13.44 0.52
N PRO A 156 -15.10 12.33 1.17
CA PRO A 156 -14.39 12.40 2.43
C PRO A 156 -13.06 13.15 2.27
N THR A 157 -12.57 13.74 3.37
CA THR A 157 -11.30 14.50 3.42
C THR A 157 -10.36 13.95 4.50
N ASP A 158 -10.59 12.72 4.95
CA ASP A 158 -9.89 12.09 6.06
C ASP A 158 -9.99 10.55 5.93
N MET A 159 -9.15 9.83 6.69
CA MET A 159 -9.11 8.37 6.72
C MET A 159 -10.44 7.76 7.19
N ASP A 160 -10.74 6.56 6.72
CA ASP A 160 -11.81 5.74 7.29
C ASP A 160 -11.42 5.14 8.66
N ALA A 161 -12.38 4.44 9.31
CA ALA A 161 -12.18 3.88 10.65
C ALA A 161 -11.26 2.64 10.68
N GLU A 162 -11.19 1.87 9.59
CA GLU A 162 -10.27 0.73 9.43
C GLU A 162 -8.83 1.25 9.45
N HIS A 163 -8.54 2.26 8.63
CA HIS A 163 -7.19 2.78 8.45
C HIS A 163 -6.75 3.72 9.60
N LYS A 164 -7.68 4.36 10.32
CA LYS A 164 -7.37 5.01 11.62
C LYS A 164 -6.88 3.99 12.65
N THR A 165 -7.53 2.84 12.74
CA THR A 165 -7.12 1.75 13.63
C THR A 165 -5.74 1.20 13.23
N ILE A 166 -5.48 1.08 11.92
CA ILE A 166 -4.16 0.69 11.38
C ILE A 166 -3.09 1.73 11.69
N ALA A 167 -3.39 3.03 11.58
CA ALA A 167 -2.47 4.10 11.96
C ALA A 167 -2.11 4.04 13.46
N ASP A 168 -3.07 3.75 14.34
CA ASP A 168 -2.82 3.59 15.79
C ASP A 168 -2.04 2.31 16.15
N GLN A 169 -2.08 1.28 15.31
CA GLN A 169 -1.16 0.15 15.39
C GLN A 169 0.25 0.58 14.94
N MET A 170 0.37 1.21 13.78
CA MET A 170 1.65 1.64 13.20
C MET A 170 2.37 2.70 14.03
N ARG A 171 1.64 3.59 14.73
CA ARG A 171 2.19 4.55 15.71
C ARG A 171 3.04 3.88 16.79
N LYS A 172 2.74 2.63 17.15
CA LYS A 172 3.42 1.84 18.19
C LYS A 172 4.66 1.09 17.69
N LEU A 173 4.88 1.03 16.37
CA LEU A 173 6.03 0.36 15.74
C LEU A 173 7.17 1.34 15.47
N SER A 174 8.36 0.82 15.17
CA SER A 174 9.53 1.61 14.73
C SER A 174 10.43 0.78 13.80
N GLY A 175 11.36 1.45 13.12
CA GLY A 175 12.38 0.81 12.27
C GLY A 175 11.80 -0.23 11.31
N LYS A 176 12.44 -1.41 11.23
CA LYS A 176 12.06 -2.47 10.28
C LYS A 176 10.66 -3.06 10.50
N GLN A 177 10.14 -3.06 11.73
CA GLN A 177 8.76 -3.49 11.99
C GLN A 177 7.75 -2.52 11.37
N LEU A 178 8.01 -1.21 11.46
CA LEU A 178 7.17 -0.19 10.84
C LEU A 178 7.26 -0.22 9.31
N GLU A 179 8.48 -0.32 8.76
CA GLU A 179 8.72 -0.43 7.32
C GLU A 179 8.00 -1.67 6.73
N GLN A 180 8.10 -2.82 7.38
CA GLN A 180 7.40 -4.04 6.95
C GLN A 180 5.88 -3.92 7.05
N ARG A 181 5.35 -3.43 8.18
CA ARG A 181 3.90 -3.27 8.39
C ARG A 181 3.27 -2.31 7.38
N PHE A 182 4.00 -1.26 7.00
CA PHE A 182 3.61 -0.30 5.95
C PHE A 182 3.55 -0.95 4.58
N LEU A 183 4.64 -1.60 4.13
CA LEU A 183 4.69 -2.22 2.81
C LEU A 183 3.67 -3.35 2.64
N GLN A 184 3.41 -4.12 3.71
CA GLN A 184 2.30 -5.09 3.74
C GLN A 184 0.92 -4.43 3.62
N GLN A 185 0.72 -3.27 4.25
CA GLN A 185 -0.54 -2.51 4.12
C GLN A 185 -0.74 -2.03 2.67
N MET A 186 0.30 -1.47 2.05
CA MET A 186 0.23 -1.00 0.67
C MET A 186 -0.11 -2.14 -0.32
N VAL A 187 0.39 -3.37 -0.12
CA VAL A 187 -0.05 -4.51 -0.95
C VAL A 187 -1.53 -4.82 -0.77
N THR A 188 -2.04 -4.85 0.47
CA THR A 188 -3.46 -5.10 0.75
C THR A 188 -4.35 -4.05 0.09
N ASP A 189 -4.04 -2.77 0.29
CA ASP A 189 -4.89 -1.66 -0.15
C ASP A 189 -4.85 -1.48 -1.67
N HIS A 190 -3.67 -1.54 -2.28
CA HIS A 190 -3.56 -1.45 -3.73
C HIS A 190 -4.20 -2.64 -4.44
N GLN A 191 -4.16 -3.85 -3.88
CA GLN A 191 -4.85 -5.01 -4.47
C GLN A 191 -6.38 -4.86 -4.35
N LYS A 192 -6.88 -4.42 -3.19
CA LYS A 192 -8.31 -4.11 -2.92
C LYS A 192 -8.81 -3.02 -3.86
N THR A 193 -8.04 -1.94 -4.05
CA THR A 193 -8.40 -0.82 -4.92
C THR A 193 -8.26 -1.15 -6.41
N LEU A 194 -7.25 -1.93 -6.82
CA LEU A 194 -7.11 -2.44 -8.20
C LEU A 194 -8.31 -3.31 -8.60
N ASN A 195 -8.67 -4.29 -7.77
CA ASN A 195 -9.85 -5.14 -7.98
C ASN A 195 -11.12 -4.29 -8.14
N THR A 196 -11.30 -3.31 -7.24
CA THR A 196 -12.46 -2.41 -7.21
C THR A 196 -12.53 -1.50 -8.44
N MET A 197 -11.41 -0.96 -8.90
CA MET A 197 -11.32 -0.18 -10.14
C MET A 197 -11.68 -1.03 -11.36
N GLN A 198 -11.11 -2.23 -11.49
CA GLN A 198 -11.42 -3.14 -12.61
C GLN A 198 -12.87 -3.62 -12.62
N ALA A 199 -13.50 -3.78 -11.44
CA ALA A 199 -14.91 -4.11 -11.31
C ALA A 199 -15.81 -2.91 -11.67
N HIS A 200 -15.54 -1.74 -11.09
CA HIS A 200 -16.38 -0.57 -11.28
C HIS A 200 -16.29 0.00 -12.71
N ALA A 201 -15.13 -0.07 -13.38
CA ALA A 201 -14.99 0.32 -14.79
C ALA A 201 -15.94 -0.42 -15.75
N LYS A 202 -16.33 -1.67 -15.41
CA LYS A 202 -17.31 -2.48 -16.17
C LYS A 202 -18.75 -2.07 -15.84
N MET A 203 -18.98 -1.57 -14.63
CA MET A 203 -20.30 -1.17 -14.11
C MET A 203 -20.67 0.25 -14.57
N THR A 204 -19.85 1.27 -14.29
CA THR A 204 -20.20 2.66 -14.60
C THR A 204 -20.47 2.88 -16.10
N LYS A 205 -21.36 3.82 -16.39
CA LYS A 205 -21.67 4.32 -17.73
C LYS A 205 -21.24 5.79 -17.92
N ASP A 206 -20.61 6.37 -16.89
CA ASP A 206 -20.10 7.74 -16.92
C ASP A 206 -18.70 7.76 -17.55
N THR A 207 -18.59 8.40 -18.71
CA THR A 207 -17.35 8.39 -19.50
C THR A 207 -16.22 9.21 -18.88
N GLU A 208 -16.52 10.20 -18.02
CA GLU A 208 -15.49 10.91 -17.26
C GLU A 208 -14.93 10.02 -16.14
N LEU A 209 -15.78 9.24 -15.45
CA LEU A 209 -15.35 8.32 -14.41
C LEU A 209 -14.58 7.12 -14.98
N GLN A 210 -15.02 6.57 -16.12
CA GLN A 210 -14.25 5.59 -16.89
C GLN A 210 -12.87 6.15 -17.27
N GLY A 211 -12.81 7.42 -17.70
CA GLY A 211 -11.56 8.12 -18.00
C GLY A 211 -10.63 8.26 -16.77
N PHE A 212 -11.17 8.63 -15.61
CA PHE A 212 -10.43 8.65 -14.35
C PHE A 212 -9.87 7.26 -13.99
N ILE A 213 -10.71 6.22 -14.01
CA ILE A 213 -10.28 4.85 -13.65
C ILE A 213 -9.20 4.35 -14.60
N THR A 214 -9.35 4.58 -15.91
CA THR A 214 -8.37 4.18 -16.93
C THR A 214 -7.03 4.89 -16.73
N LYS A 215 -7.05 6.15 -16.30
CA LYS A 215 -5.85 6.96 -16.01
C LYS A 215 -5.12 6.50 -14.74
N THR A 216 -5.86 6.13 -13.70
CA THR A 216 -5.29 5.83 -12.36
C THR A 216 -4.92 4.36 -12.18
N THR A 217 -5.60 3.42 -12.85
CA THR A 217 -5.35 1.96 -12.74
C THR A 217 -3.87 1.55 -12.95
N PRO A 218 -3.13 2.06 -13.97
CA PRO A 218 -1.73 1.70 -14.17
C PRO A 218 -0.78 2.21 -13.06
N VAL A 219 -1.16 3.30 -12.38
CA VAL A 219 -0.40 3.85 -11.26
C VAL A 219 -0.52 2.93 -10.04
N ILE A 220 -1.76 2.53 -9.71
CA ILE A 220 -2.06 1.57 -8.63
C ILE A 220 -1.36 0.22 -8.87
N GLN A 221 -1.35 -0.27 -10.11
CA GLN A 221 -0.62 -1.50 -10.47
C GLN A 221 0.89 -1.37 -10.19
N LYS A 222 1.53 -0.30 -10.67
CA LYS A 222 2.96 -0.03 -10.42
C LYS A 222 3.26 0.04 -8.91
N HIS A 223 2.41 0.70 -8.14
CA HIS A 223 2.54 0.82 -6.69
C HIS A 223 2.39 -0.52 -5.98
N LEU A 224 1.41 -1.36 -6.40
CA LEU A 224 1.22 -2.73 -5.92
C LEU A 224 2.45 -3.61 -6.17
N ASP A 225 3.01 -3.55 -7.38
CA ASP A 225 4.15 -4.36 -7.79
C ASP A 225 5.42 -3.97 -7.00
N MET A 226 5.67 -2.66 -6.86
CA MET A 226 6.73 -2.15 -5.96
C MET A 226 6.51 -2.55 -4.51
N SER A 227 5.26 -2.58 -4.02
CA SER A 227 4.94 -2.99 -2.64
C SER A 227 5.20 -4.48 -2.44
N LYS A 228 4.79 -5.35 -3.38
CA LYS A 228 5.04 -6.80 -3.36
C LYS A 228 6.56 -7.07 -3.32
N GLN A 229 7.31 -6.43 -4.23
CA GLN A 229 8.78 -6.52 -4.28
C GLN A 229 9.44 -6.10 -2.96
N HIS A 230 9.06 -4.95 -2.39
CA HIS A 230 9.68 -4.43 -1.16
C HIS A 230 9.28 -5.23 0.09
N ALA A 231 8.08 -5.82 0.13
CA ALA A 231 7.61 -6.66 1.23
C ALA A 231 8.21 -8.09 1.21
N GLY A 232 9.06 -8.42 0.23
CA GLY A 232 9.64 -9.76 0.06
C GLY A 232 8.63 -10.81 -0.40
N MET A 233 7.44 -10.39 -0.84
CA MET A 233 6.44 -11.30 -1.42
C MET A 233 6.81 -11.58 -2.87
N LYS A 234 6.90 -12.87 -3.23
CA LYS A 234 7.16 -13.31 -4.60
C LYS A 234 6.03 -12.80 -5.50
N MET A 235 6.40 -12.20 -6.64
CA MET A 235 5.48 -11.75 -7.68
C MET A 235 5.08 -12.90 -8.61
#